data_AF-A0A7G8HCW6-F1
#
_entry.id   AF-A0A7G8HCW6-F1
#
_cell.length_a   1.000
_cell.length_b   1.000
_cell.length_c   1.000
_cell.angle_alpha   90.00
_cell.angle_beta   90.00
_cell.angle_gamma   90.00
#
_symmetry.space_group_name_H-M   'P 1'
#
loop_
_entity.id
_entity.type
_entity.pdbx_description
1 polymer ?
#
loop_
_entity_poly.entity_id
_entity_poly.type
_entity_poly.pdbx_seq_one_letter_code
_entity_poly.pdbx_strand_id
1 'polypeptide(L)'
;MLVEKMDWRKTTHWFNCYANSHATVVTLIGHFLLDRISSNLLEAAPQLRPLTLSGQTWGEPPFEKVVGGNEDLEWLIRHPESYRNAVCILEPAEHVGQNIIQENVRASSNIAHLCRMIADCDSVLFPLWQTGGLNQEMLGHVLESSLAVFVEGGYPTAKDASSFDHQAIGLEGLHEVVESLLLARCHKSSPHIYICIGHQLVAQSHVNLLKKAVVDVRLKLASILDAESYQYQSLMEICAEIESVGVDLKVVKDGRVIANGWNDPLFAVALNEQPEVGHCELQHYAHDGTHPSESFKRLLVKHDETCDRYNGIVEQSISYEKNLNIVMFHSDEVNEEAILFVNWAYSRLHETLRSARRTIALSELSWLLDLPSSVEILCSTSSDGKTCTEVAATCISYVDDESSEVRRSFSFQFHPELLDDLREFHLAGEPDYSTLKTDDGVRMLMRVLQESLMD
;
A
#
# COMPACT_ATOMS: atom_id res chain seq x y z
N MET A 1 -7.37 11.89 34.74
CA MET A 1 -6.89 10.86 35.68
C MET A 1 -7.64 9.57 35.33
N LEU A 2 -7.19 8.89 34.27
CA LEU A 2 -7.70 7.61 33.74
C LEU A 2 -6.70 7.07 32.68
N VAL A 3 -5.39 7.08 33.00
CA VAL A 3 -4.34 6.47 32.13
C VAL A 3 -3.63 5.34 32.90
N GLU A 4 -4.31 4.73 33.86
CA GLU A 4 -3.77 3.58 34.59
C GLU A 4 -4.45 2.29 34.13
N LYS A 5 -3.63 1.45 33.48
CA LYS A 5 -3.84 0.08 32.97
C LYS A 5 -4.38 -0.11 31.55
N MET A 6 -3.71 0.48 30.57
CA MET A 6 -3.49 -0.26 29.32
C MET A 6 -2.30 -1.21 29.53
N ASP A 7 -2.55 -2.52 29.51
CA ASP A 7 -1.52 -3.56 29.67
C ASP A 7 -0.85 -3.88 28.33
N TRP A 8 -0.50 -2.84 27.56
CA TRP A 8 0.20 -3.00 26.30
C TRP A 8 1.69 -3.20 26.51
N ARG A 9 2.27 -4.04 25.66
CA ARG A 9 3.72 -4.24 25.59
C ARG A 9 4.41 -2.91 25.32
N LYS A 10 5.40 -2.57 26.14
CA LYS A 10 6.19 -1.34 25.97
C LYS A 10 7.36 -1.50 25.00
N THR A 11 7.66 -2.72 24.59
CA THR A 11 8.73 -3.03 23.65
C THR A 11 8.18 -3.40 22.28
N THR A 12 9.05 -3.38 21.27
CA THR A 12 8.77 -3.70 19.86
C THR A 12 9.44 -4.99 19.38
N HIS A 13 10.09 -5.73 20.28
CA HIS A 13 10.70 -7.03 20.03
C HIS A 13 10.00 -8.11 20.83
N TRP A 14 10.14 -9.36 20.38
CA TRP A 14 9.57 -10.52 21.02
C TRP A 14 10.62 -11.53 21.53
N PHE A 15 11.41 -12.11 20.63
CA PHE A 15 12.32 -13.21 20.92
C PHE A 15 13.62 -12.73 21.54
N ASN A 16 14.13 -11.59 21.07
CA ASN A 16 15.43 -11.06 21.45
C ASN A 16 15.33 -9.58 21.87
N CYS A 17 15.76 -9.23 23.08
CA CYS A 17 15.74 -7.84 23.55
C CYS A 17 16.64 -6.88 22.77
N TYR A 18 17.54 -7.41 21.96
CA TYR A 18 18.39 -6.66 21.05
C TYR A 18 17.77 -6.49 19.64
N ALA A 19 16.60 -7.07 19.36
CA ALA A 19 15.84 -6.89 18.12
C ALA A 19 14.95 -5.64 18.14
N ASN A 20 15.47 -4.54 18.69
CA ASN A 20 14.71 -3.30 18.92
C ASN A 20 15.17 -2.16 18.01
N SER A 21 15.71 -2.47 16.84
CA SER A 21 16.22 -1.49 15.89
C SER A 21 15.82 -1.84 14.46
N HIS A 22 15.62 -0.80 13.66
CA HIS A 22 15.38 -0.90 12.22
C HIS A 22 16.43 -1.83 11.54
N ALA A 23 17.72 -1.64 11.83
CA ALA A 23 18.78 -2.47 11.24
C ALA A 23 18.65 -3.96 11.59
N THR A 24 18.19 -4.28 12.80
CA THR A 24 17.98 -5.68 13.21
C THR A 24 16.83 -6.30 12.42
N VAL A 25 15.71 -5.58 12.27
CA VAL A 25 14.54 -6.06 11.50
C VAL A 25 14.94 -6.35 10.04
N VAL A 26 15.60 -5.39 9.37
CA VAL A 26 16.07 -5.57 7.98
C VAL A 26 17.04 -6.75 7.86
N THR A 27 17.93 -6.93 8.84
CA THR A 27 18.88 -8.04 8.86
C THR A 27 18.16 -9.39 8.98
N LEU A 28 17.17 -9.50 9.86
CA LEU A 28 16.40 -10.74 10.07
C LEU A 28 15.58 -11.12 8.83
N ILE A 29 14.94 -10.14 8.19
CA ILE A 29 14.24 -10.34 6.91
C ILE A 29 15.22 -10.81 5.83
N GLY A 30 16.37 -10.14 5.71
CA GLY A 30 17.41 -10.53 4.75
C GLY A 30 17.93 -11.96 4.98
N HIS A 31 18.11 -12.37 6.24
CA HIS A 31 18.45 -13.74 6.56
C HIS A 31 17.37 -14.72 6.11
N PHE A 32 16.09 -14.46 6.42
CA PHE A 32 14.97 -15.30 5.97
C PHE A 32 14.93 -15.45 4.44
N LEU A 33 15.19 -14.39 3.71
CA LEU A 33 15.16 -14.40 2.24
C LEU A 33 16.34 -15.16 1.63
N LEU A 34 17.53 -15.08 2.23
CA LEU A 34 18.74 -15.79 1.77
C LEU A 34 18.78 -17.26 2.19
N ASP A 35 18.21 -17.57 3.34
CA ASP A 35 18.26 -18.90 3.95
C ASP A 35 17.02 -19.73 3.61
N ARG A 36 17.21 -20.86 2.94
CA ARG A 36 16.14 -21.80 2.59
C ARG A 36 16.02 -23.02 3.51
N ILE A 37 16.90 -23.18 4.50
CA ILE A 37 17.04 -24.44 5.24
C ILE A 37 16.81 -24.37 6.75
N SER A 38 17.05 -23.22 7.41
CA SER A 38 16.81 -23.16 8.86
C SER A 38 15.33 -23.35 9.21
N SER A 39 15.11 -23.99 10.35
CA SER A 39 13.82 -24.36 10.95
C SER A 39 13.20 -23.27 11.83
N ASN A 40 13.94 -22.22 12.20
CA ASN A 40 13.45 -21.06 12.94
C ASN A 40 14.39 -19.86 12.79
N LEU A 41 13.90 -18.69 13.21
CA LEU A 41 14.60 -17.40 13.13
C LEU A 41 15.97 -17.38 13.83
N LEU A 42 16.10 -18.07 14.97
CA LEU A 42 17.28 -18.00 15.84
C LEU A 42 18.23 -19.20 15.66
N GLU A 43 18.01 -20.09 14.69
CA GLU A 43 18.85 -21.28 14.50
C GLU A 43 20.31 -20.91 14.20
N ALA A 44 20.53 -19.84 13.44
CA ALA A 44 21.85 -19.30 13.15
C ALA A 44 22.52 -18.64 14.38
N ALA A 45 21.76 -18.39 15.46
CA ALA A 45 22.21 -17.75 16.68
C ALA A 45 21.77 -18.54 17.94
N PRO A 46 22.19 -19.81 18.09
CA PRO A 46 21.69 -20.75 19.12
C PRO A 46 22.02 -20.33 20.56
N GLN A 47 22.89 -19.33 20.72
CA GLN A 47 23.27 -18.75 22.01
C GLN A 47 22.20 -17.79 22.55
N LEU A 48 21.33 -17.28 21.67
CA LEU A 48 20.19 -16.42 22.04
C LEU A 48 19.07 -17.33 22.53
N ARG A 49 18.82 -17.30 23.85
CA ARG A 49 17.62 -17.94 24.40
C ARG A 49 16.42 -17.03 24.10
N PRO A 50 15.30 -17.57 23.61
CA PRO A 50 14.04 -16.83 23.57
C PRO A 50 13.79 -16.26 24.96
N LEU A 51 13.51 -14.97 25.05
CA LEU A 51 13.07 -14.39 26.32
C LEU A 51 11.79 -15.11 26.75
N THR A 52 11.80 -15.77 27.90
CA THR A 52 10.57 -16.12 28.61
C THR A 52 9.96 -14.79 29.06
N LEU A 53 9.10 -14.20 28.24
CA LEU A 53 8.33 -13.04 28.64
C LEU A 53 7.33 -13.48 29.71
N SER A 54 7.49 -12.96 30.92
CA SER A 54 6.49 -13.04 31.97
C SER A 54 5.34 -12.09 31.61
N GLY A 55 4.35 -12.63 30.90
CA GLY A 55 3.11 -11.98 30.52
C GLY A 55 2.26 -13.00 29.76
N GLN A 56 1.01 -13.18 30.17
CA GLN A 56 -0.02 -13.75 29.29
C GLN A 56 -0.17 -12.73 28.14
N THR A 57 -0.08 -13.05 26.85
CA THR A 57 -0.42 -14.26 26.10
C THR A 57 0.43 -14.33 24.81
N TRP A 58 1.02 -15.49 24.53
CA TRP A 58 1.09 -15.99 23.15
C TRP A 58 -0.06 -16.97 22.99
N GLY A 59 -0.78 -16.90 21.88
CA GLY A 59 -1.87 -17.82 21.57
C GLY A 59 -3.26 -17.36 22.00
N GLU A 60 -3.42 -16.15 22.53
CA GLU A 60 -4.75 -15.53 22.62
C GLU A 60 -4.75 -14.15 21.93
N PRO A 61 -5.68 -13.92 20.99
CA PRO A 61 -5.87 -12.65 20.31
C PRO A 61 -6.03 -11.47 21.26
N PRO A 62 -5.63 -10.26 20.84
CA PRO A 62 -4.92 -9.94 19.59
C PRO A 62 -3.40 -10.08 19.72
N PHE A 63 -2.75 -10.57 18.65
CA PHE A 63 -1.29 -10.54 18.52
C PHE A 63 -0.76 -9.11 18.47
N GLU A 64 -1.62 -8.18 18.09
CA GLU A 64 -1.40 -6.77 17.87
C GLU A 64 -1.80 -5.92 19.09
N LYS A 65 -1.28 -4.70 19.18
CA LYS A 65 -1.88 -3.66 20.03
C LYS A 65 -3.07 -3.07 19.28
N VAL A 66 -4.29 -3.36 19.73
CA VAL A 66 -5.52 -2.94 19.04
C VAL A 66 -6.00 -1.59 19.55
N VAL A 67 -5.87 -0.56 18.72
CA VAL A 67 -6.34 0.80 19.01
C VAL A 67 -7.87 0.82 18.97
N GLY A 68 -8.49 1.16 20.10
CA GLY A 68 -9.94 1.30 20.25
C GLY A 68 -10.45 2.74 20.11
N GLY A 69 -9.56 3.75 20.08
CA GLY A 69 -9.95 5.14 19.90
C GLY A 69 -8.82 6.16 20.13
N ASN A 70 -9.18 7.44 20.23
CA ASN A 70 -8.20 8.53 20.35
C ASN A 70 -7.40 8.51 21.66
N GLU A 71 -7.95 7.98 22.76
CA GLU A 71 -7.21 7.85 24.04
C GLU A 71 -6.00 6.91 23.89
N ASP A 72 -6.13 5.90 23.05
CA ASP A 72 -5.07 4.94 22.76
C ASP A 72 -3.99 5.56 21.85
N LEU A 73 -4.39 6.41 20.90
CA LEU A 73 -3.45 7.23 20.13
C LEU A 73 -2.65 8.16 21.04
N GLU A 74 -3.30 8.83 22.01
CA GLU A 74 -2.59 9.66 22.99
C GLU A 74 -1.58 8.82 23.79
N TRP A 75 -1.95 7.59 24.14
CA TRP A 75 -1.05 6.68 24.84
C TRP A 75 0.17 6.32 23.98
N LEU A 76 -0.03 5.96 22.71
CA LEU A 76 1.07 5.64 21.79
C LEU A 76 2.01 6.82 21.64
N ILE A 77 1.50 8.03 21.38
CA ILE A 77 2.30 9.25 21.26
C ILE A 77 3.16 9.50 22.51
N ARG A 78 2.65 9.19 23.71
CA ARG A 78 3.39 9.32 24.97
C ARG A 78 4.42 8.18 25.21
N HIS A 79 4.33 7.08 24.46
CA HIS A 79 5.19 5.89 24.60
C HIS A 79 5.77 5.44 23.25
N PRO A 80 6.57 6.27 22.57
CA PRO A 80 7.08 5.96 21.23
C PRO A 80 7.90 4.67 21.14
N GLU A 81 8.54 4.23 22.24
CA GLU A 81 9.24 2.96 22.33
C GLU A 81 8.36 1.73 22.06
N SER A 82 7.04 1.90 22.17
CA SER A 82 6.05 0.84 21.95
C SER A 82 5.67 0.64 20.49
N TYR A 83 5.97 1.59 19.58
CA TYR A 83 5.52 1.48 18.18
C TYR A 83 6.54 1.91 17.12
N ARG A 84 7.62 2.62 17.47
CA ARG A 84 8.58 3.14 16.47
C ARG A 84 9.26 2.08 15.59
N ASN A 85 9.44 0.87 16.11
CA ASN A 85 9.95 -0.27 15.35
C ASN A 85 8.88 -1.37 15.22
N ALA A 86 7.60 -1.01 15.34
CA ALA A 86 6.49 -1.90 15.07
C ALA A 86 5.92 -1.60 13.68
N VAL A 87 5.30 -2.60 13.06
CA VAL A 87 4.46 -2.37 11.89
C VAL A 87 3.09 -1.85 12.35
N CYS A 88 2.54 -0.88 11.63
CA CYS A 88 1.17 -0.43 11.81
C CYS A 88 0.29 -1.08 10.75
N ILE A 89 -0.88 -1.59 11.14
CA ILE A 89 -1.81 -2.29 10.25
C ILE A 89 -3.18 -1.63 10.37
N LEU A 90 -3.65 -1.05 9.28
CA LEU A 90 -4.96 -0.41 9.16
C LEU A 90 -5.93 -1.43 8.55
N GLU A 91 -7.06 -1.68 9.19
CA GLU A 91 -8.13 -2.50 8.63
C GLU A 91 -9.29 -1.63 8.15
N PRO A 92 -9.53 -1.56 6.83
CA PRO A 92 -10.72 -0.91 6.30
C PRO A 92 -12.01 -1.69 6.58
N ALA A 93 -11.93 -2.99 6.86
CA ALA A 93 -13.08 -3.87 7.13
C ALA A 93 -12.73 -4.99 8.13
N GLU A 94 -13.76 -5.62 8.73
CA GLU A 94 -13.59 -6.68 9.75
C GLU A 94 -12.87 -7.92 9.21
N HIS A 95 -13.09 -8.26 7.94
CA HIS A 95 -12.47 -9.40 7.28
C HIS A 95 -12.39 -9.14 5.77
N VAL A 96 -11.51 -9.88 5.10
CA VAL A 96 -11.29 -9.77 3.64
C VAL A 96 -12.30 -10.58 2.83
N GLY A 97 -12.97 -11.56 3.47
CA GLY A 97 -14.02 -12.37 2.85
C GLY A 97 -14.27 -13.65 3.66
N GLN A 98 -15.02 -14.58 3.08
CA GLN A 98 -15.31 -15.90 3.66
C GLN A 98 -14.71 -17.02 2.83
N ASN A 99 -13.94 -17.90 3.48
CA ASN A 99 -13.29 -19.02 2.80
C ASN A 99 -14.31 -20.12 2.42
N ILE A 100 -13.81 -21.20 1.81
CA ILE A 100 -14.64 -22.33 1.34
C ILE A 100 -15.44 -23.04 2.43
N ILE A 101 -15.05 -22.88 3.71
CA ILE A 101 -15.75 -23.43 4.87
C ILE A 101 -16.56 -22.37 5.64
N GLN A 102 -16.77 -21.19 5.05
CA GLN A 102 -17.56 -20.06 5.58
C GLN A 102 -16.97 -19.42 6.84
N GLU A 103 -15.66 -19.54 7.05
CA GLU A 103 -14.97 -18.75 8.08
C GLU A 103 -14.60 -17.39 7.52
N ASN A 104 -14.82 -16.34 8.32
CA ASN A 104 -14.30 -15.01 8.03
C ASN A 104 -12.77 -15.03 8.09
N VAL A 105 -12.13 -14.39 7.13
CA VAL A 105 -10.66 -14.34 7.03
C VAL A 105 -10.17 -12.94 7.38
N ARG A 106 -9.49 -12.78 8.52
CA ARG A 106 -8.85 -11.52 8.91
C ARG A 106 -7.35 -11.55 8.60
N ALA A 107 -6.98 -11.15 7.37
CA ALA A 107 -5.62 -11.27 6.86
C ALA A 107 -4.56 -10.44 7.62
N SER A 108 -4.97 -9.33 8.23
CA SER A 108 -4.14 -8.49 9.11
C SER A 108 -3.45 -9.28 10.24
N SER A 109 -4.11 -10.31 10.78
CA SER A 109 -3.55 -11.14 11.86
C SER A 109 -2.37 -11.99 11.36
N ASN A 110 -2.40 -12.39 10.08
CA ASN A 110 -1.29 -13.08 9.43
C ASN A 110 -0.09 -12.15 9.22
N ILE A 111 -0.28 -10.89 8.81
CA ILE A 111 0.81 -9.90 8.74
C ILE A 111 1.51 -9.78 10.09
N ALA A 112 0.74 -9.59 11.17
CA ALA A 112 1.28 -9.49 12.52
C ALA A 112 2.09 -10.73 12.90
N HIS A 113 1.61 -11.93 12.56
CA HIS A 113 2.31 -13.18 12.78
C HIS A 113 3.61 -13.27 11.96
N LEU A 114 3.56 -12.96 10.66
CA LEU A 114 4.73 -13.00 9.77
C LEU A 114 5.83 -12.05 10.23
N CYS A 115 5.50 -10.79 10.49
CA CYS A 115 6.45 -9.79 10.99
C CYS A 115 7.11 -10.25 12.30
N ARG A 116 6.36 -10.92 13.17
CA ARG A 116 6.91 -11.46 14.41
C ARG A 116 7.84 -12.64 14.15
N MET A 117 7.39 -13.64 13.41
CA MET A 117 8.11 -14.89 13.20
C MET A 117 9.35 -14.72 12.32
N ILE A 118 9.32 -13.77 11.38
CA ILE A 118 10.39 -13.55 10.40
C ILE A 118 11.31 -12.42 10.81
N ALA A 119 10.80 -11.37 11.46
CA ALA A 119 11.55 -10.15 11.72
C ALA A 119 11.67 -9.76 13.20
N ASP A 120 11.13 -10.58 14.13
CA ASP A 120 11.05 -10.27 15.56
C ASP A 120 10.43 -8.89 15.85
N CYS A 121 9.42 -8.52 15.04
CA CYS A 121 8.81 -7.21 15.01
C CYS A 121 7.39 -7.24 15.60
N ASP A 122 7.05 -6.27 16.44
CA ASP A 122 5.70 -6.10 17.01
C ASP A 122 4.76 -5.38 16.04
N SER A 123 3.46 -5.37 16.35
CA SER A 123 2.43 -4.73 15.52
C SER A 123 1.43 -3.89 16.32
N VAL A 124 0.92 -2.84 15.68
CA VAL A 124 -0.18 -1.99 16.16
C VAL A 124 -1.30 -2.02 15.12
N LEU A 125 -2.50 -2.39 15.54
CA LEU A 125 -3.67 -2.51 14.69
C LEU A 125 -4.62 -1.33 14.88
N PHE A 126 -5.14 -0.82 13.77
CA PHE A 126 -6.15 0.22 13.70
C PHE A 126 -7.38 -0.32 12.96
N PRO A 127 -8.37 -0.90 13.68
CA PRO A 127 -9.59 -1.43 13.07
C PRO A 127 -10.54 -0.27 12.73
N LEU A 128 -10.27 0.45 11.63
CA LEU A 128 -11.00 1.66 11.26
C LEU A 128 -12.49 1.39 11.04
N TRP A 129 -12.84 0.20 10.56
CA TRP A 129 -14.22 -0.28 10.44
C TRP A 129 -14.98 -0.31 11.77
N GLN A 130 -14.28 -0.40 12.90
CA GLN A 130 -14.84 -0.41 14.25
C GLN A 130 -14.66 0.94 14.96
N THR A 131 -13.47 1.55 14.88
CA THR A 131 -13.17 2.82 15.58
C THR A 131 -13.80 4.03 14.91
N GLY A 132 -14.07 3.93 13.61
CA GLY A 132 -14.43 5.06 12.76
C GLY A 132 -13.26 6.01 12.55
N GLY A 133 -13.60 7.27 12.26
CA GLY A 133 -12.62 8.33 12.08
C GLY A 133 -11.83 8.62 13.37
N LEU A 134 -10.53 8.38 13.32
CA LEU A 134 -9.58 8.78 14.35
C LEU A 134 -9.11 10.22 14.12
N ASN A 135 -8.52 10.85 15.13
CA ASN A 135 -7.86 12.14 14.95
C ASN A 135 -6.71 12.00 13.94
N GLN A 136 -6.85 12.62 12.76
CA GLN A 136 -5.93 12.45 11.64
C GLN A 136 -4.50 12.92 11.93
N GLU A 137 -4.34 14.01 12.69
CA GLU A 137 -3.01 14.52 13.06
C GLU A 137 -2.28 13.53 13.98
N MET A 138 -2.99 12.99 14.98
CA MET A 138 -2.45 11.99 15.89
C MET A 138 -2.16 10.66 15.19
N LEU A 139 -3.07 10.23 14.31
CA LEU A 139 -2.89 9.03 13.51
C LEU A 139 -1.66 9.18 12.61
N GLY A 140 -1.57 10.27 11.85
CA GLY A 140 -0.42 10.58 11.00
C GLY A 140 0.90 10.54 11.76
N HIS A 141 0.97 11.16 12.95
CA HIS A 141 2.16 11.13 13.78
C HIS A 141 2.62 9.70 14.14
N VAL A 142 1.68 8.84 14.53
CA VAL A 142 1.98 7.44 14.89
C VAL A 142 2.42 6.65 13.65
N LEU A 143 1.70 6.79 12.53
CA LEU A 143 1.97 6.05 11.30
C LEU A 143 3.31 6.44 10.66
N GLU A 144 3.60 7.75 10.56
CA GLU A 144 4.87 8.27 10.02
C GLU A 144 6.09 7.83 10.84
N SER A 145 5.93 7.67 12.15
CA SER A 145 7.02 7.30 13.05
C SER A 145 7.15 5.80 13.31
N SER A 146 6.31 4.98 12.69
CA SER A 146 6.34 3.51 12.79
C SER A 146 7.43 2.91 11.89
N LEU A 147 7.52 1.58 11.83
CA LEU A 147 8.47 0.90 10.95
C LEU A 147 7.97 0.85 9.50
N ALA A 148 6.70 0.48 9.33
CA ALA A 148 6.02 0.34 8.05
C ALA A 148 4.50 0.37 8.31
N VAL A 149 3.71 0.79 7.32
CA VAL A 149 2.25 0.81 7.41
C VAL A 149 1.65 -0.13 6.37
N PHE A 150 0.79 -1.03 6.82
CA PHE A 150 -0.05 -1.87 5.97
C PHE A 150 -1.47 -1.33 5.95
N VAL A 151 -2.07 -1.23 4.77
CA VAL A 151 -3.51 -1.00 4.61
C VAL A 151 -4.10 -2.26 4.02
N GLU A 152 -4.85 -2.98 4.84
CA GLU A 152 -5.32 -4.33 4.54
C GLU A 152 -6.55 -4.39 3.66
N GLY A 153 -6.92 -5.62 3.29
CA GLY A 153 -8.10 -5.97 2.52
C GLY A 153 -9.44 -5.76 3.23
N GLY A 154 -10.53 -6.02 2.52
CA GLY A 154 -11.87 -5.97 3.07
C GLY A 154 -12.94 -6.50 2.13
N TYR A 155 -14.04 -7.02 2.70
CA TYR A 155 -15.21 -7.47 1.93
C TYR A 155 -15.99 -6.36 1.19
N PRO A 156 -15.96 -5.06 1.58
CA PRO A 156 -16.61 -4.00 0.80
C PRO A 156 -15.96 -3.80 -0.57
N THR A 157 -16.62 -3.06 -1.45
CA THR A 157 -16.15 -2.78 -2.80
C THR A 157 -15.92 -1.28 -2.99
N ALA A 158 -14.70 -0.89 -3.37
CA ALA A 158 -14.35 0.53 -3.48
C ALA A 158 -15.17 1.28 -4.55
N LYS A 159 -15.73 0.56 -5.53
CA LYS A 159 -16.55 1.16 -6.60
C LYS A 159 -17.98 1.52 -6.17
N ASP A 160 -18.42 1.05 -5.00
CA ASP A 160 -19.74 1.35 -4.44
C ASP A 160 -19.61 1.75 -2.97
N ALA A 161 -19.69 3.06 -2.72
CA ALA A 161 -19.58 3.64 -1.39
C ALA A 161 -20.59 3.07 -0.39
N SER A 162 -21.77 2.65 -0.84
CA SER A 162 -22.81 2.10 0.04
C SER A 162 -22.43 0.74 0.65
N SER A 163 -21.45 0.05 0.06
CA SER A 163 -20.92 -1.20 0.62
C SER A 163 -20.21 -1.02 1.98
N PHE A 164 -19.88 0.22 2.34
CA PHE A 164 -19.26 0.60 3.62
C PHE A 164 -20.28 1.10 4.68
N ASP A 165 -21.57 1.23 4.34
CA ASP A 165 -22.59 1.87 5.22
C ASP A 165 -22.79 1.18 6.58
N HIS A 166 -22.33 -0.05 6.73
CA HIS A 166 -22.43 -0.84 7.98
C HIS A 166 -21.18 -0.76 8.86
N GLN A 167 -20.19 0.03 8.47
CA GLN A 167 -18.94 0.22 9.19
C GLN A 167 -18.92 1.59 9.88
N ALA A 168 -18.04 1.76 10.87
CA ALA A 168 -17.86 3.02 11.58
C ALA A 168 -17.14 4.10 10.72
N ILE A 169 -16.52 3.70 9.61
CA ILE A 169 -15.88 4.57 8.63
C ILE A 169 -16.45 4.28 7.24
N GLY A 170 -16.80 5.32 6.49
CA GLY A 170 -17.24 5.20 5.10
C GLY A 170 -16.06 5.32 4.12
N LEU A 171 -16.35 5.08 2.83
CA LEU A 171 -15.35 5.18 1.76
C LEU A 171 -14.62 6.53 1.72
N GLU A 172 -15.34 7.65 1.90
CA GLU A 172 -14.75 8.99 1.93
C GLU A 172 -13.73 9.15 3.08
N GLY A 173 -14.06 8.66 4.27
CA GLY A 173 -13.13 8.70 5.41
C GLY A 173 -11.90 7.81 5.21
N LEU A 174 -12.06 6.68 4.50
CA LEU A 174 -10.93 5.84 4.10
C LEU A 174 -10.04 6.53 3.07
N HIS A 175 -10.63 7.23 2.10
CA HIS A 175 -9.87 8.06 1.15
C HIS A 175 -9.09 9.15 1.86
N GLU A 176 -9.67 9.85 2.85
CA GLU A 176 -8.94 10.85 3.64
C GLU A 176 -7.69 10.26 4.31
N VAL A 177 -7.79 9.07 4.90
CA VAL A 177 -6.65 8.38 5.53
C VAL A 177 -5.60 8.00 4.48
N VAL A 178 -6.01 7.40 3.36
CA VAL A 178 -5.08 6.94 2.31
C VAL A 178 -4.42 8.11 1.58
N GLU A 179 -5.15 9.19 1.30
CA GLU A 179 -4.61 10.42 0.74
C GLU A 179 -3.60 11.07 1.69
N SER A 180 -3.89 11.08 3.00
CA SER A 180 -2.93 11.55 3.99
C SER A 180 -1.66 10.71 4.00
N LEU A 181 -1.76 9.38 3.89
CA LEU A 181 -0.59 8.50 3.79
C LEU A 181 0.20 8.74 2.50
N LEU A 182 -0.48 8.94 1.38
CA LEU A 182 0.18 9.22 0.10
C LEU A 182 0.99 10.52 0.16
N LEU A 183 0.50 11.54 0.87
CA LEU A 183 1.16 12.85 1.01
C LEU A 183 2.20 12.88 2.15
N ALA A 184 2.12 11.98 3.13
CA ALA A 184 3.04 11.95 4.28
C ALA A 184 4.40 11.33 3.95
N ARG A 185 4.56 10.67 2.78
CA ARG A 185 5.79 9.94 2.46
C ARG A 185 6.97 10.91 2.28
N CYS A 186 7.93 10.85 3.20
CA CYS A 186 9.16 11.65 3.16
C CYS A 186 10.38 10.88 3.69
N HIS A 187 11.55 11.53 3.78
CA HIS A 187 12.83 10.92 4.20
C HIS A 187 12.88 10.26 5.57
N LYS A 188 11.87 10.49 6.41
CA LYS A 188 11.77 9.93 7.76
C LYS A 188 10.48 9.15 7.99
N SER A 189 9.59 9.12 7.01
CA SER A 189 8.33 8.43 7.17
C SER A 189 8.51 6.93 6.90
N SER A 190 7.61 6.14 7.46
CA SER A 190 7.41 4.75 7.11
C SER A 190 7.11 4.57 5.62
N PRO A 191 7.52 3.44 5.00
CA PRO A 191 6.94 2.98 3.75
C PRO A 191 5.52 2.45 3.97
N HIS A 192 4.72 2.48 2.89
CA HIS A 192 3.33 2.02 2.91
C HIS A 192 3.13 0.84 1.96
N ILE A 193 2.41 -0.18 2.40
CA ILE A 193 2.03 -1.35 1.61
C ILE A 193 0.51 -1.48 1.65
N TYR A 194 -0.14 -1.47 0.49
CA TYR A 194 -1.60 -1.50 0.36
C TYR A 194 -2.05 -2.82 -0.26
N ILE A 195 -2.94 -3.58 0.39
CA ILE A 195 -3.31 -4.95 -0.01
C ILE A 195 -4.81 -5.03 -0.27
N CYS A 196 -5.21 -5.68 -1.37
CA CYS A 196 -6.61 -5.93 -1.75
C CYS A 196 -7.46 -4.64 -1.80
N ILE A 197 -8.37 -4.40 -0.85
CA ILE A 197 -9.13 -3.13 -0.81
C ILE A 197 -8.19 -1.93 -0.60
N GLY A 198 -7.06 -2.09 0.10
CA GLY A 198 -6.03 -1.05 0.18
C GLY A 198 -5.49 -0.65 -1.20
N HIS A 199 -5.27 -1.62 -2.09
CA HIS A 199 -4.84 -1.38 -3.47
C HIS A 199 -5.90 -0.63 -4.29
N GLN A 200 -7.17 -0.94 -4.08
CA GLN A 200 -8.29 -0.21 -4.69
C GLN A 200 -8.44 1.22 -4.15
N LEU A 201 -8.32 1.40 -2.83
CA LEU A 201 -8.40 2.70 -2.17
C LEU A 201 -7.28 3.62 -2.65
N VAL A 202 -6.05 3.12 -2.75
CA VAL A 202 -4.92 3.93 -3.22
C VAL A 202 -5.08 4.33 -4.70
N ALA A 203 -5.60 3.44 -5.55
CA ALA A 203 -5.91 3.77 -6.94
C ALA A 203 -6.94 4.91 -7.06
N GLN A 204 -8.01 4.88 -6.27
CA GLN A 204 -8.99 5.96 -6.21
C GLN A 204 -8.40 7.25 -5.63
N SER A 205 -7.64 7.16 -4.53
CA SER A 205 -7.00 8.31 -3.89
C SER A 205 -6.02 9.03 -4.82
N HIS A 206 -5.30 8.31 -5.69
CA HIS A 206 -4.46 8.95 -6.71
C HIS A 206 -5.26 9.84 -7.65
N VAL A 207 -6.40 9.35 -8.14
CA VAL A 207 -7.30 10.11 -9.01
C VAL A 207 -7.89 11.31 -8.28
N ASN A 208 -8.31 11.14 -7.02
CA ASN A 208 -8.81 12.23 -6.19
C ASN A 208 -7.77 13.34 -5.99
N LEU A 209 -6.53 12.97 -5.66
CA LEU A 209 -5.43 13.92 -5.47
C LEU A 209 -5.12 14.70 -6.76
N LEU A 210 -5.16 14.06 -7.93
CA LEU A 210 -4.97 14.75 -9.21
C LEU A 210 -6.10 15.73 -9.51
N LYS A 211 -7.36 15.34 -9.27
CA LYS A 211 -8.50 16.27 -9.39
C LYS A 211 -8.35 17.46 -8.45
N LYS A 212 -7.99 17.20 -7.20
CA LYS A 212 -7.73 18.23 -6.18
C LYS A 212 -6.61 19.16 -6.62
N ALA A 213 -5.51 18.61 -7.17
CA ALA A 213 -4.38 19.40 -7.67
C ALA A 213 -4.81 20.32 -8.82
N VAL A 214 -5.56 19.82 -9.80
CA VAL A 214 -6.08 20.62 -10.91
C VAL A 214 -6.98 21.77 -10.42
N VAL A 215 -7.90 21.48 -9.49
CA VAL A 215 -8.80 22.48 -8.90
C VAL A 215 -8.01 23.53 -8.13
N ASP A 216 -7.10 23.11 -7.25
CA ASP A 216 -6.32 24.01 -6.39
C ASP A 216 -5.39 24.91 -7.20
N VAL A 217 -4.70 24.38 -8.22
CA VAL A 217 -3.87 25.19 -9.12
C VAL A 217 -4.71 26.27 -9.79
N ARG A 218 -5.88 25.93 -10.34
CA ARG A 218 -6.76 26.91 -11.00
C ARG A 218 -7.24 28.02 -10.07
N LEU A 219 -7.55 27.68 -8.83
CA LEU A 219 -8.10 28.63 -7.86
C LEU A 219 -7.02 29.50 -7.21
N LYS A 220 -5.82 28.94 -6.97
CA LYS A 220 -4.83 29.54 -6.08
C LYS A 220 -3.58 30.03 -6.80
N LEU A 221 -3.25 29.54 -7.99
CA LEU A 221 -1.95 29.85 -8.62
C LEU A 221 -1.76 31.35 -8.92
N ALA A 222 -2.83 32.07 -9.24
CA ALA A 222 -2.77 33.50 -9.58
C ALA A 222 -2.39 34.41 -8.40
N SER A 223 -2.53 33.94 -7.15
CA SER A 223 -2.04 34.66 -5.97
C SER A 223 -0.57 34.35 -5.65
N ILE A 224 0.00 33.34 -6.30
CA ILE A 224 1.33 32.79 -6.01
C ILE A 224 2.34 33.16 -7.10
N LEU A 225 1.93 33.11 -8.37
CA LEU A 225 2.74 33.45 -9.54
C LEU A 225 2.08 34.55 -10.37
N ASP A 226 2.91 35.36 -11.02
CA ASP A 226 2.45 36.34 -12.01
C ASP A 226 1.81 35.60 -13.20
N ALA A 227 0.61 36.02 -13.60
CA ALA A 227 -0.15 35.42 -14.70
C ALA A 227 0.59 35.50 -16.06
N GLU A 228 1.47 36.48 -16.22
CA GLU A 228 2.30 36.64 -17.42
C GLU A 228 3.59 35.79 -17.38
N SER A 229 3.88 35.13 -16.24
CA SER A 229 5.05 34.27 -16.13
C SER A 229 4.88 32.94 -16.87
N TYR A 230 5.97 32.45 -17.47
CA TYR A 230 5.94 31.16 -18.17
C TYR A 230 5.62 30.00 -17.23
N GLN A 231 6.01 30.08 -15.94
CA GLN A 231 5.69 29.08 -14.93
C GLN A 231 4.18 28.99 -14.68
N TYR A 232 3.52 30.15 -14.57
CA TYR A 232 2.07 30.20 -14.40
C TYR A 232 1.36 29.58 -15.61
N GLN A 233 1.72 30.02 -16.81
CA GLN A 233 1.11 29.52 -18.05
C GLN A 233 1.32 28.02 -18.20
N SER A 234 2.55 27.53 -17.98
CA SER A 234 2.87 26.11 -18.10
C SER A 234 2.13 25.25 -17.08
N LEU A 235 1.98 25.70 -15.82
CA LEU A 235 1.19 24.98 -14.81
C LEU A 235 -0.30 24.94 -15.15
N MET A 236 -0.86 26.05 -15.63
CA MET A 236 -2.26 26.10 -16.06
C MET A 236 -2.51 25.20 -17.28
N GLU A 237 -1.60 25.21 -18.25
CA GLU A 237 -1.66 24.36 -19.44
C GLU A 237 -1.61 22.87 -19.07
N ILE A 238 -0.66 22.45 -18.23
CA ILE A 238 -0.57 21.03 -17.87
C ILE A 238 -1.78 20.57 -17.04
N CYS A 239 -2.31 21.40 -16.14
CA CYS A 239 -3.54 21.06 -15.41
C CYS A 239 -4.75 20.96 -16.34
N ALA A 240 -4.83 21.79 -17.38
CA ALA A 240 -5.87 21.68 -18.41
C ALA A 240 -5.70 20.41 -19.26
N GLU A 241 -4.47 20.04 -19.60
CA GLU A 241 -4.18 18.79 -20.30
C GLU A 241 -4.58 17.58 -19.44
N ILE A 242 -4.14 17.52 -18.18
CA ILE A 242 -4.47 16.45 -17.23
C ILE A 242 -5.99 16.28 -17.11
N GLU A 243 -6.73 17.39 -16.94
CA GLU A 243 -8.20 17.33 -16.89
C GLU A 243 -8.80 16.79 -18.19
N SER A 244 -8.34 17.26 -19.35
CA SER A 244 -8.85 16.78 -20.64
C SER A 244 -8.60 15.28 -20.80
N VAL A 245 -7.40 14.79 -20.49
CA VAL A 245 -7.11 13.34 -20.55
C VAL A 245 -7.99 12.58 -19.57
N GLY A 246 -8.09 13.07 -18.33
CA GLY A 246 -8.86 12.43 -17.28
C GLY A 246 -10.34 12.34 -17.64
N VAL A 247 -10.93 13.38 -18.22
CA VAL A 247 -12.36 13.40 -18.61
C VAL A 247 -12.64 12.54 -19.86
N ASP A 248 -11.69 12.45 -20.80
CA ASP A 248 -11.90 11.77 -22.08
C ASP A 248 -11.45 10.29 -22.10
N LEU A 249 -10.61 9.87 -21.15
CA LEU A 249 -10.11 8.51 -21.08
C LEU A 249 -11.24 7.53 -20.73
N LYS A 250 -11.36 6.48 -21.53
CA LYS A 250 -12.35 5.41 -21.35
C LYS A 250 -11.69 4.25 -20.65
N VAL A 251 -12.44 3.57 -19.78
CA VAL A 251 -12.05 2.26 -19.26
C VAL A 251 -12.77 1.20 -20.07
N VAL A 252 -12.03 0.21 -20.57
CA VAL A 252 -12.52 -0.82 -21.47
C VAL A 252 -12.26 -2.19 -20.89
N LYS A 253 -13.33 -2.98 -20.75
CA LYS A 253 -13.30 -4.37 -20.29
C LYS A 253 -14.03 -5.27 -21.24
N ASP A 254 -13.43 -6.39 -21.65
CA ASP A 254 -13.95 -7.29 -22.69
C ASP A 254 -14.43 -6.54 -23.97
N GLY A 255 -13.70 -5.50 -24.37
CA GLY A 255 -14.04 -4.64 -25.51
C GLY A 255 -15.25 -3.73 -25.31
N ARG A 256 -15.77 -3.60 -24.09
CA ARG A 256 -16.88 -2.71 -23.71
C ARG A 256 -16.39 -1.57 -22.85
N VAL A 257 -16.84 -0.36 -23.16
CA VAL A 257 -16.58 0.80 -22.30
C VAL A 257 -17.42 0.69 -21.03
N ILE A 258 -16.77 0.61 -19.88
CA ILE A 258 -17.45 0.50 -18.58
C ILE A 258 -17.44 1.81 -17.78
N ALA A 259 -16.51 2.72 -18.09
CA ALA A 259 -16.43 4.04 -17.47
C ALA A 259 -16.04 5.10 -18.52
N ASN A 260 -16.58 6.31 -18.39
CA ASN A 260 -16.21 7.45 -19.23
C ASN A 260 -15.61 8.57 -18.38
N GLY A 261 -14.28 8.61 -18.34
CA GLY A 261 -13.51 9.63 -17.66
C GLY A 261 -13.48 9.46 -16.14
N TRP A 262 -12.56 10.21 -15.52
CA TRP A 262 -12.21 10.13 -14.11
C TRP A 262 -13.32 10.46 -13.12
N ASN A 263 -14.45 11.01 -13.58
CA ASN A 263 -15.60 11.33 -12.74
C ASN A 263 -16.59 10.17 -12.61
N ASP A 264 -16.41 9.12 -13.41
CA ASP A 264 -17.18 7.90 -13.29
C ASP A 264 -16.70 7.11 -12.05
N PRO A 265 -17.61 6.62 -11.18
CA PRO A 265 -17.24 5.80 -10.02
C PRO A 265 -16.43 4.54 -10.39
N LEU A 266 -16.62 4.04 -11.62
CA LEU A 266 -15.94 2.85 -12.13
C LEU A 266 -14.59 3.15 -12.78
N PHE A 267 -14.11 4.41 -12.75
CA PHE A 267 -12.89 4.79 -13.47
C PHE A 267 -11.63 4.13 -12.92
N ALA A 268 -11.44 4.16 -11.59
CA ALA A 268 -10.24 3.58 -10.98
C ALA A 268 -10.39 2.10 -10.64
N VAL A 269 -11.60 1.68 -10.29
CA VAL A 269 -11.90 0.32 -9.81
C VAL A 269 -13.21 -0.14 -10.42
N ALA A 270 -13.23 -1.37 -10.92
CA ALA A 270 -14.44 -1.99 -11.45
C ALA A 270 -14.46 -3.48 -11.15
N LEU A 271 -15.58 -4.14 -11.46
CA LEU A 271 -15.63 -5.60 -11.42
C LEU A 271 -14.63 -6.15 -12.44
N ASN A 272 -13.90 -7.17 -12.03
CA ASN A 272 -13.13 -8.03 -12.91
C ASN A 272 -14.11 -8.85 -13.80
N GLU A 273 -13.69 -9.15 -15.02
CA GLU A 273 -14.34 -10.04 -15.98
C GLU A 273 -14.69 -11.40 -15.36
N GLN A 274 -13.80 -11.94 -14.50
CA GLN A 274 -14.01 -13.19 -13.77
C GLN A 274 -13.49 -13.08 -12.34
N PRO A 275 -14.27 -13.50 -11.32
CA PRO A 275 -13.76 -13.54 -9.95
C PRO A 275 -12.53 -14.45 -9.83
N GLU A 276 -11.47 -13.94 -9.22
CA GLU A 276 -10.23 -14.68 -8.98
C GLU A 276 -10.21 -15.20 -7.53
N VAL A 277 -10.24 -16.53 -7.39
CA VAL A 277 -10.15 -17.21 -6.10
C VAL A 277 -9.14 -18.35 -6.21
N GLY A 278 -8.10 -18.29 -5.38
CA GLY A 278 -7.04 -19.29 -5.34
C GLY A 278 -5.79 -18.88 -6.11
N HIS A 279 -5.07 -19.86 -6.64
CA HIS A 279 -3.75 -19.66 -7.25
C HIS A 279 -3.81 -18.98 -8.61
N CYS A 280 -3.02 -17.93 -8.76
CA CYS A 280 -2.74 -17.28 -10.03
C CYS A 280 -1.23 -17.11 -10.24
N GLU A 281 -0.80 -17.10 -11.50
CA GLU A 281 0.60 -16.87 -11.87
C GLU A 281 0.84 -15.38 -12.09
N LEU A 282 1.89 -14.84 -11.46
CA LEU A 282 2.37 -13.49 -11.76
C LEU A 282 3.14 -13.45 -13.08
N GLN A 283 2.81 -12.46 -13.91
CA GLN A 283 3.52 -12.16 -15.15
C GLN A 283 3.88 -10.68 -15.22
N HIS A 284 4.90 -10.37 -16.01
CA HIS A 284 5.23 -8.97 -16.33
C HIS A 284 4.03 -8.28 -16.97
N TYR A 285 3.78 -7.03 -16.56
CA TYR A 285 2.77 -6.21 -17.22
C TYR A 285 3.17 -5.97 -18.68
N ALA A 286 2.20 -6.10 -19.58
CA ALA A 286 2.39 -5.83 -21.00
C ALA A 286 1.06 -5.47 -21.67
N HIS A 287 1.10 -4.56 -22.64
CA HIS A 287 -0.04 -4.23 -23.49
C HIS A 287 0.41 -4.04 -24.94
N ASP A 288 -0.44 -4.42 -25.90
CA ASP A 288 -0.20 -4.28 -27.34
C ASP A 288 -0.41 -2.85 -27.92
N GLY A 289 -0.77 -1.88 -27.08
CA GLY A 289 -1.12 -0.51 -27.48
C GLY A 289 -2.48 -0.31 -28.18
N THR A 290 -3.33 -1.33 -28.27
CA THR A 290 -4.65 -1.26 -28.92
C THR A 290 -5.72 -0.77 -27.94
N HIS A 291 -6.16 0.48 -28.07
CA HIS A 291 -7.19 1.04 -27.18
C HIS A 291 -8.01 2.15 -27.90
N PRO A 292 -9.31 2.32 -27.61
CA PRO A 292 -10.15 3.33 -28.28
C PRO A 292 -9.83 4.78 -27.90
N SER A 293 -9.19 5.04 -26.76
CA SER A 293 -8.77 6.40 -26.39
C SER A 293 -7.45 6.76 -27.04
N GLU A 294 -7.42 7.87 -27.79
CA GLU A 294 -6.22 8.36 -28.48
C GLU A 294 -5.06 8.65 -27.52
N SER A 295 -5.39 9.10 -26.31
CA SER A 295 -4.44 9.37 -25.24
C SER A 295 -3.72 8.12 -24.73
N PHE A 296 -4.28 6.92 -24.90
CA PHE A 296 -3.78 5.71 -24.24
C PHE A 296 -2.31 5.39 -24.60
N LYS A 297 -1.94 5.56 -25.87
CA LYS A 297 -0.57 5.31 -26.34
C LYS A 297 0.47 6.17 -25.64
N ARG A 298 0.17 7.46 -25.37
CA ARG A 298 1.11 8.31 -24.62
C ARG A 298 1.21 7.92 -23.15
N LEU A 299 0.16 7.32 -22.58
CA LEU A 299 0.19 6.82 -21.21
C LEU A 299 1.08 5.58 -21.10
N LEU A 300 0.95 4.65 -22.05
CA LEU A 300 1.82 3.48 -22.16
C LEU A 300 3.29 3.86 -22.35
N VAL A 301 3.60 4.75 -23.29
CA VAL A 301 4.98 5.23 -23.49
C VAL A 301 5.56 5.81 -22.20
N LYS A 302 4.74 6.52 -21.40
CA LYS A 302 5.21 7.06 -20.14
C LYS A 302 5.40 5.98 -19.06
N HIS A 303 4.61 4.92 -19.09
CA HIS A 303 4.83 3.75 -18.23
C HIS A 303 6.14 3.04 -18.59
N ASP A 304 6.42 2.82 -19.88
CA ASP A 304 7.71 2.25 -20.33
C ASP A 304 8.91 3.09 -19.84
N GLU A 305 8.83 4.43 -19.96
CA GLU A 305 9.85 5.34 -19.42
C GLU A 305 10.04 5.26 -17.91
N THR A 306 8.95 4.99 -17.16
CA THR A 306 9.00 4.81 -15.70
C THR A 306 9.67 3.48 -15.36
N CYS A 307 9.29 2.41 -16.04
CA CYS A 307 9.83 1.07 -15.84
C CYS A 307 11.35 1.01 -16.09
N ASP A 308 11.82 1.62 -17.17
CA ASP A 308 13.25 1.70 -17.49
C ASP A 308 14.07 2.51 -16.47
N ARG A 309 13.42 3.37 -15.67
CA ARG A 309 14.09 4.27 -14.72
C ARG A 309 14.44 3.57 -13.40
N TYR A 310 13.68 2.56 -13.01
CA TYR A 310 13.77 1.95 -11.68
C TYR A 310 14.07 0.46 -11.77
N ASN A 311 14.80 -0.07 -10.78
CA ASN A 311 14.97 -1.52 -10.67
C ASN A 311 13.76 -2.11 -9.95
N GLY A 312 12.96 -2.92 -10.65
CA GLY A 312 11.77 -3.55 -10.11
C GLY A 312 12.03 -4.81 -9.28
N ILE A 313 11.79 -4.79 -7.96
CA ILE A 313 11.97 -5.95 -7.07
C ILE A 313 10.96 -7.07 -7.36
N VAL A 314 9.73 -6.69 -7.71
CA VAL A 314 8.65 -7.63 -8.03
C VAL A 314 8.94 -8.26 -9.39
N GLU A 315 9.33 -7.47 -10.37
CA GLU A 315 9.68 -7.86 -11.73
C GLU A 315 10.93 -8.75 -11.77
N GLN A 316 11.92 -8.46 -10.91
CA GLN A 316 13.05 -9.37 -10.68
C GLN A 316 12.57 -10.69 -10.12
N SER A 317 11.66 -10.68 -9.13
CA SER A 317 11.11 -11.91 -8.57
C SER A 317 10.40 -12.73 -9.65
N ILE A 318 9.58 -12.11 -10.51
CA ILE A 318 8.92 -12.77 -11.66
C ILE A 318 9.93 -13.36 -12.64
N SER A 319 11.05 -12.67 -12.88
CA SER A 319 12.06 -13.09 -13.85
C SER A 319 12.93 -14.26 -13.37
N TYR A 320 13.17 -14.35 -12.06
CA TYR A 320 14.10 -15.34 -11.49
C TYR A 320 13.40 -16.51 -10.77
N GLU A 321 12.20 -16.29 -10.25
CA GLU A 321 11.42 -17.32 -9.56
C GLU A 321 10.48 -18.00 -10.57
N LYS A 322 10.62 -19.32 -10.71
CA LYS A 322 9.83 -20.09 -11.66
C LYS A 322 8.47 -20.39 -11.05
N ASN A 323 7.40 -19.96 -11.71
CA ASN A 323 6.00 -20.17 -11.32
C ASN A 323 5.68 -19.54 -9.94
N LEU A 324 5.83 -18.22 -9.81
CA LEU A 324 5.37 -17.49 -8.63
C LEU A 324 3.85 -17.63 -8.49
N ASN A 325 3.42 -18.47 -7.56
CA ASN A 325 2.00 -18.67 -7.29
C ASN A 325 1.58 -17.77 -6.13
N ILE A 326 0.56 -16.97 -6.37
CA ILE A 326 -0.02 -16.07 -5.38
C ILE A 326 -1.48 -16.39 -5.19
N VAL A 327 -1.99 -16.06 -4.01
CA VAL A 327 -3.38 -16.33 -3.65
C VAL A 327 -4.25 -15.08 -3.90
N MET A 328 -5.27 -15.26 -4.73
CA MET A 328 -6.30 -14.27 -5.05
C MET A 328 -7.57 -14.52 -4.24
N PHE A 329 -8.26 -13.42 -3.89
CA PHE A 329 -9.49 -13.49 -3.10
C PHE A 329 -10.42 -12.28 -3.30
N HIS A 330 -10.72 -11.93 -4.55
CA HIS A 330 -11.56 -10.76 -4.87
C HIS A 330 -12.26 -10.88 -6.23
N SER A 331 -13.23 -9.99 -6.43
CA SER A 331 -13.99 -9.84 -7.70
C SER A 331 -13.85 -8.47 -8.33
N ASP A 332 -13.25 -7.51 -7.63
CA ASP A 332 -12.94 -6.19 -8.15
C ASP A 332 -11.47 -6.13 -8.54
N GLU A 333 -11.15 -5.23 -9.46
CA GLU A 333 -9.79 -4.94 -9.86
C GLU A 333 -9.60 -3.43 -10.10
N VAL A 334 -8.35 -3.01 -10.00
CA VAL A 334 -7.91 -1.69 -10.39
C VAL A 334 -7.73 -1.65 -11.91
N ASN A 335 -8.31 -0.63 -12.55
CA ASN A 335 -8.23 -0.50 -14.00
C ASN A 335 -6.87 0.04 -14.44
N GLU A 336 -6.28 -0.55 -15.47
CA GLU A 336 -4.99 -0.14 -16.00
C GLU A 336 -4.99 1.29 -16.53
N GLU A 337 -6.09 1.74 -17.15
CA GLU A 337 -6.18 3.08 -17.74
C GLU A 337 -6.04 4.15 -16.66
N ALA A 338 -6.59 3.90 -15.46
CA ALA A 338 -6.48 4.81 -14.34
C ALA A 338 -5.03 4.91 -13.84
N ILE A 339 -4.33 3.79 -13.70
CA ILE A 339 -2.94 3.81 -13.22
C ILE A 339 -1.98 4.40 -14.26
N LEU A 340 -2.14 4.04 -15.54
CA LEU A 340 -1.37 4.63 -16.63
C LEU A 340 -1.60 6.15 -16.73
N PHE A 341 -2.85 6.60 -16.55
CA PHE A 341 -3.18 8.02 -16.47
C PHE A 341 -2.52 8.70 -15.28
N VAL A 342 -2.61 8.10 -14.08
CA VAL A 342 -2.02 8.62 -12.85
C VAL A 342 -0.51 8.76 -12.99
N ASN A 343 0.18 7.74 -13.51
CA ASN A 343 1.62 7.76 -13.76
C ASN A 343 2.04 8.95 -14.63
N TRP A 344 1.34 9.08 -15.77
CA TRP A 344 1.59 10.16 -16.71
C TRP A 344 1.30 11.53 -16.10
N ALA A 345 0.15 11.69 -15.43
CA ALA A 345 -0.25 12.96 -14.84
C ALA A 345 0.70 13.42 -13.74
N TYR A 346 1.09 12.53 -12.82
CA TYR A 346 2.08 12.85 -11.80
C TYR A 346 3.43 13.22 -12.39
N SER A 347 3.94 12.43 -13.34
CA SER A 347 5.22 12.72 -13.98
C SER A 347 5.23 14.11 -14.63
N ARG A 348 4.17 14.44 -15.37
CA ARG A 348 4.06 15.72 -16.07
C ARG A 348 3.88 16.90 -15.10
N LEU A 349 3.06 16.72 -14.06
CA LEU A 349 2.86 17.74 -13.04
C LEU A 349 4.18 18.02 -12.29
N HIS A 350 4.90 16.97 -11.90
CA HIS A 350 6.17 17.05 -11.21
C HIS A 350 7.24 17.76 -12.08
N GLU A 351 7.37 17.37 -13.35
CA GLU A 351 8.27 18.03 -14.32
C GLU A 351 8.01 19.55 -14.40
N THR A 352 6.74 19.96 -14.46
CA THR A 352 6.36 21.38 -14.54
C THR A 352 6.59 22.13 -13.23
N LEU A 353 6.26 21.52 -12.09
CA LEU A 353 6.41 22.10 -10.74
C LEU A 353 7.86 22.48 -10.42
N ARG A 354 8.85 21.73 -10.93
CA ARG A 354 10.29 22.01 -10.71
C ARG A 354 10.67 23.46 -11.03
N SER A 355 10.07 24.04 -12.07
CA SER A 355 10.38 25.41 -12.52
C SER A 355 9.88 26.51 -11.57
N ALA A 356 8.89 26.19 -10.72
CA ALA A 356 8.25 27.11 -9.77
C ALA A 356 8.44 26.67 -8.30
N ARG A 357 9.20 25.59 -8.06
CA ARG A 357 9.27 24.86 -6.78
C ARG A 357 9.47 25.76 -5.57
N ARG A 358 10.43 26.70 -5.62
CA ARG A 358 10.72 27.58 -4.48
C ARG A 358 9.53 28.45 -4.08
N THR A 359 8.81 28.98 -5.05
CA THR A 359 7.64 29.83 -4.78
C THR A 359 6.46 29.00 -4.30
N ILE A 360 6.25 27.84 -4.92
CA ILE A 360 5.19 26.89 -4.52
C ILE A 360 5.42 26.35 -3.11
N ALA A 361 6.66 26.01 -2.75
CA ALA A 361 7.03 25.50 -1.42
C ALA A 361 6.70 26.46 -0.26
N LEU A 362 6.59 27.77 -0.56
CA LEU A 362 6.29 28.81 0.43
C LEU A 362 4.85 29.33 0.29
N SER A 363 3.95 28.51 -0.26
CA SER A 363 2.57 28.89 -0.59
C SER A 363 1.57 27.84 -0.14
N GLU A 364 0.27 28.15 -0.27
CA GLU A 364 -0.83 27.21 -0.01
C GLU A 364 -0.87 26.00 -0.97
N LEU A 365 -0.06 26.03 -2.04
CA LEU A 365 0.12 24.91 -2.97
C LEU A 365 1.35 24.04 -2.63
N SER A 366 1.99 24.23 -1.47
CA SER A 366 3.19 23.47 -1.09
C SER A 366 2.95 21.96 -1.10
N TRP A 367 1.74 21.52 -0.75
CA TRP A 367 1.34 20.11 -0.72
C TRP A 367 1.47 19.40 -2.08
N LEU A 368 1.47 20.15 -3.20
CA LEU A 368 1.70 19.57 -4.53
C LEU A 368 3.09 18.98 -4.68
N LEU A 369 4.05 19.43 -3.86
CA LEU A 369 5.42 18.92 -3.83
C LEU A 369 5.54 17.60 -3.08
N ASP A 370 4.51 17.22 -2.31
CA ASP A 370 4.44 15.97 -1.55
C ASP A 370 3.70 14.87 -2.33
N LEU A 371 3.21 15.18 -3.54
CA LEU A 371 2.60 14.19 -4.43
C LEU A 371 3.62 13.14 -4.89
N PRO A 372 3.17 11.89 -5.15
CA PRO A 372 3.99 10.91 -5.84
C PRO A 372 4.53 11.46 -7.16
N SER A 373 5.74 11.05 -7.51
CA SER A 373 6.40 11.43 -8.77
C SER A 373 6.01 10.51 -9.93
N SER A 374 5.68 9.25 -9.65
CA SER A 374 5.24 8.25 -10.62
C SER A 374 4.53 7.08 -9.93
N VAL A 375 3.71 6.36 -10.68
CA VAL A 375 3.07 5.10 -10.26
C VAL A 375 3.26 4.08 -11.36
N GLU A 376 3.92 2.97 -11.08
CA GLU A 376 4.23 1.93 -12.06
C GLU A 376 3.34 0.72 -11.84
N ILE A 377 2.79 0.15 -12.92
CA ILE A 377 2.20 -1.19 -12.90
C ILE A 377 3.36 -2.19 -13.00
N LEU A 378 3.53 -3.04 -11.98
CA LEU A 378 4.67 -3.96 -11.89
C LEU A 378 4.36 -5.32 -12.56
N CYS A 379 3.13 -5.80 -12.40
CA CYS A 379 2.74 -7.11 -12.86
C CYS A 379 1.24 -7.26 -13.06
N SER A 380 0.88 -8.31 -13.79
CA SER A 380 -0.47 -8.80 -14.00
C SER A 380 -0.61 -10.21 -13.46
N THR A 381 -1.83 -10.68 -13.22
CA THR A 381 -2.11 -12.10 -12.95
C THR A 381 -2.53 -12.81 -14.22
N SER A 382 -2.29 -14.11 -14.26
CA SER A 382 -2.80 -14.97 -15.31
C SER A 382 -3.27 -16.33 -14.79
N SER A 383 -4.24 -16.90 -15.47
CA SER A 383 -4.75 -18.25 -15.27
C SER A 383 -4.98 -18.92 -16.63
N ASP A 384 -4.53 -20.17 -16.77
CA ASP A 384 -4.59 -20.93 -18.02
C ASP A 384 -4.05 -20.16 -19.26
N GLY A 385 -2.99 -19.34 -19.04
CA GLY A 385 -2.32 -18.55 -20.08
C GLY A 385 -3.12 -17.33 -20.56
N LYS A 386 -4.15 -16.90 -19.84
CA LYS A 386 -4.89 -15.65 -20.08
C LYS A 386 -4.66 -14.70 -18.92
N THR A 387 -4.48 -13.41 -19.22
CA THR A 387 -4.50 -12.36 -18.21
C THR A 387 -5.85 -12.34 -17.51
N CYS A 388 -5.84 -12.22 -16.18
CA CYS A 388 -7.04 -12.18 -15.35
C CYS A 388 -7.21 -10.83 -14.66
N THR A 389 -6.13 -10.26 -14.10
CA THR A 389 -6.07 -8.89 -13.62
C THR A 389 -4.85 -8.21 -14.25
N GLU A 390 -5.05 -7.09 -14.94
CA GLU A 390 -3.97 -6.31 -15.57
C GLU A 390 -3.07 -5.63 -14.54
N VAL A 391 -3.64 -5.10 -13.45
CA VAL A 391 -2.92 -4.36 -12.40
C VAL A 391 -2.86 -5.19 -11.12
N ALA A 392 -2.01 -6.21 -11.09
CA ALA A 392 -1.87 -7.06 -9.91
C ALA A 392 -1.03 -6.39 -8.81
N ALA A 393 -0.08 -5.54 -9.18
CA ALA A 393 0.71 -4.76 -8.24
C ALA A 393 1.15 -3.41 -8.83
N THR A 394 1.36 -2.42 -7.96
CA THR A 394 1.98 -1.14 -8.33
C THR A 394 3.10 -0.71 -7.40
N CYS A 395 4.04 0.06 -7.94
CA CYS A 395 5.05 0.81 -7.19
C CYS A 395 4.74 2.30 -7.25
N ILE A 396 4.67 2.96 -6.10
CA ILE A 396 4.43 4.40 -5.95
C ILE A 396 5.77 5.03 -5.56
N SER A 397 6.31 5.87 -6.44
CA SER A 397 7.65 6.44 -6.26
C SER A 397 7.61 7.92 -5.89
N TYR A 398 8.47 8.30 -4.96
CA TYR A 398 8.67 9.66 -4.48
C TYR A 398 10.12 10.06 -4.70
N VAL A 399 10.34 11.15 -5.44
CA VAL A 399 11.69 11.65 -5.71
C VAL A 399 11.98 12.83 -4.80
N ASP A 400 13.02 12.69 -3.98
CA ASP A 400 13.57 13.82 -3.26
C ASP A 400 14.38 14.68 -4.23
N ASP A 401 13.86 15.84 -4.61
CA ASP A 401 14.53 16.72 -5.57
C ASP A 401 15.90 17.25 -5.07
N GLU A 402 16.20 17.22 -3.77
CA GLU A 402 17.50 17.65 -3.24
C GLU A 402 18.54 16.52 -3.21
N SER A 403 18.17 15.33 -2.72
CA SER A 403 19.09 14.19 -2.65
C SER A 403 19.08 13.30 -3.90
N SER A 404 18.06 13.44 -4.76
CA SER A 404 17.73 12.51 -5.86
C SER A 404 17.45 11.07 -5.38
N GLU A 405 17.22 10.87 -4.08
CA GLU A 405 16.80 9.58 -3.55
C GLU A 405 15.36 9.29 -3.96
N VAL A 406 15.10 8.03 -4.27
CA VAL A 406 13.80 7.53 -4.67
C VAL A 406 13.29 6.67 -3.54
N ARG A 407 12.11 7.00 -3.02
CA ARG A 407 11.42 6.20 -2.00
C ARG A 407 10.23 5.53 -2.62
N ARG A 408 9.95 4.32 -2.18
CA ARG A 408 8.87 3.50 -2.71
C ARG A 408 7.85 3.12 -1.65
N SER A 409 6.63 2.99 -2.12
CA SER A 409 5.52 2.30 -1.47
C SER A 409 4.94 1.34 -2.49
N PHE A 410 4.28 0.28 -2.03
CA PHE A 410 3.80 -0.79 -2.91
C PHE A 410 2.33 -1.05 -2.69
N SER A 411 1.65 -1.54 -3.71
CA SER A 411 0.31 -2.08 -3.53
C SER A 411 0.09 -3.36 -4.31
N PHE A 412 -0.75 -4.24 -3.77
CA PHE A 412 -1.00 -5.59 -4.25
C PHE A 412 -2.50 -5.85 -4.27
N GLN A 413 -3.01 -6.35 -5.39
CA GLN A 413 -4.39 -6.78 -5.52
C GLN A 413 -4.61 -8.15 -4.83
N PHE A 414 -3.56 -8.96 -4.77
CA PHE A 414 -3.53 -10.27 -4.11
C PHE A 414 -3.12 -10.18 -2.63
N HIS A 415 -3.25 -11.31 -1.92
CA HIS A 415 -2.94 -11.43 -0.50
C HIS A 415 -1.65 -12.23 -0.26
N PRO A 416 -0.46 -11.60 -0.27
CA PRO A 416 0.79 -12.32 -0.06
C PRO A 416 0.98 -12.87 1.37
N GLU A 417 0.10 -12.50 2.29
CA GLU A 417 0.05 -12.96 3.69
C GLU A 417 -0.87 -14.16 3.92
N LEU A 418 -1.64 -14.57 2.91
CA LEU A 418 -2.50 -15.76 2.97
C LEU A 418 -1.78 -16.95 2.33
N LEU A 419 -1.97 -18.12 2.94
CA LEU A 419 -1.56 -19.40 2.36
C LEU A 419 -2.73 -20.03 1.58
N ASP A 420 -2.46 -21.18 0.94
CA ASP A 420 -3.40 -21.95 0.12
C ASP A 420 -4.78 -22.20 0.75
N ASP A 421 -4.86 -22.30 2.07
CA ASP A 421 -6.10 -22.60 2.77
C ASP A 421 -6.96 -21.37 3.04
N LEU A 422 -6.49 -20.15 2.71
CA LEU A 422 -7.21 -18.88 2.86
C LEU A 422 -7.73 -18.68 4.29
N ARG A 423 -6.85 -18.86 5.28
CA ARG A 423 -7.21 -18.82 6.70
C ARG A 423 -6.27 -17.98 7.53
N GLU A 424 -6.80 -17.52 8.65
CA GLU A 424 -5.97 -16.98 9.73
C GLU A 424 -5.10 -18.08 10.32
N PHE A 425 -3.82 -17.81 10.52
CA PHE A 425 -2.87 -18.80 11.05
C PHE A 425 -3.27 -19.30 12.43
N HIS A 426 -3.93 -18.48 13.24
CA HIS A 426 -4.39 -18.89 14.55
C HIS A 426 -5.56 -19.90 14.50
N LEU A 427 -6.34 -19.92 13.41
CA LEU A 427 -7.45 -20.86 13.18
C LEU A 427 -6.99 -22.11 12.43
N ALA A 428 -6.08 -21.94 11.47
CA ALA A 428 -5.51 -23.02 10.68
C ALA A 428 -4.48 -23.87 11.44
N GLY A 429 -3.83 -23.26 12.44
CA GLY A 429 -2.61 -23.76 13.05
C GLY A 429 -1.42 -22.98 12.51
N GLU A 430 -0.60 -22.44 13.42
CA GLU A 430 0.52 -21.57 13.04
C GLU A 430 1.48 -22.31 12.09
N PRO A 431 1.77 -21.75 10.90
CA PRO A 431 2.64 -22.38 9.93
C PRO A 431 4.07 -22.46 10.49
N ASP A 432 4.75 -23.56 10.23
CA ASP A 432 6.16 -23.65 10.61
C ASP A 432 7.02 -22.75 9.71
N TYR A 433 8.21 -22.41 10.21
CA TYR A 433 9.13 -21.52 9.50
C TYR A 433 9.57 -22.07 8.13
N SER A 434 9.55 -23.40 7.95
CA SER A 434 9.90 -24.02 6.68
C SER A 434 8.82 -23.83 5.62
N THR A 435 7.55 -23.86 6.03
CA THR A 435 6.38 -23.58 5.17
C THR A 435 6.45 -22.15 4.67
N LEU A 436 6.70 -21.19 5.58
CA LEU A 436 6.86 -19.77 5.21
C LEU A 436 8.00 -19.53 4.22
N LYS A 437 9.09 -20.31 4.30
CA LYS A 437 10.25 -20.20 3.39
C LYS A 437 10.02 -20.74 1.99
N THR A 438 9.01 -21.55 1.80
CA THR A 438 8.63 -22.11 0.50
C THR A 438 7.47 -21.40 -0.14
N ASP A 439 6.77 -20.55 0.61
CA ASP A 439 5.64 -19.77 0.11
C ASP A 439 6.11 -18.54 -0.67
N ASP A 440 5.65 -18.40 -1.90
CA ASP A 440 6.07 -17.32 -2.81
C ASP A 440 5.49 -15.96 -2.39
N GLY A 441 4.25 -15.94 -1.92
CA GLY A 441 3.58 -14.74 -1.42
C GLY A 441 4.30 -14.14 -0.22
N VAL A 442 4.53 -14.95 0.81
CA VAL A 442 5.21 -14.53 2.05
C VAL A 442 6.60 -14.00 1.74
N ARG A 443 7.34 -14.69 0.85
CA ARG A 443 8.67 -14.24 0.45
C ARG A 443 8.64 -12.93 -0.31
N MET A 444 7.70 -12.75 -1.22
CA MET A 444 7.54 -11.49 -1.94
C MET A 444 7.20 -10.34 -0.99
N LEU A 445 6.27 -10.55 -0.05
CA LEU A 445 5.96 -9.56 0.99
C LEU A 445 7.20 -9.16 1.78
N MET A 446 7.99 -10.15 2.20
CA MET A 446 9.23 -9.90 2.94
C MET A 446 10.29 -9.19 2.10
N ARG A 447 10.43 -9.51 0.80
CA ARG A 447 11.33 -8.79 -0.12
C ARG A 447 10.93 -7.32 -0.26
N VAL A 448 9.65 -7.08 -0.49
CA VAL A 448 9.09 -5.73 -0.64
C VAL A 448 9.27 -4.93 0.65
N LEU A 449 8.97 -5.54 1.80
CA LEU A 449 9.17 -4.91 3.10
C LEU A 449 10.65 -4.60 3.34
N GLN A 450 11.56 -5.53 3.03
CA GLN A 450 13.00 -5.30 3.19
C GLN A 450 13.48 -4.12 2.35
N GLU A 451 13.14 -4.11 1.06
CA GLU A 451 13.55 -3.06 0.12
C GLU A 451 13.00 -1.70 0.56
N SER A 452 11.71 -1.65 0.92
CA SER A 452 11.05 -0.41 1.35
C SER A 452 11.63 0.16 2.65
N LEU A 453 12.24 -0.69 3.48
CA LEU A 453 12.93 -0.30 4.71
C LEU A 453 14.39 0.15 4.44
N MET A 454 14.99 -0.32 3.35
CA MET A 454 16.33 0.09 2.94
C MET A 454 16.35 1.41 2.17
N ASP A 455 15.25 1.75 1.49
CA ASP A 455 14.95 3.04 0.83
C ASP A 455 14.63 4.18 1.81
#